data_AF-A0A4V2QF53-F1
#
_entry.id   AF-A0A4V2QF53-F1
#
_cell.length_a   1.000
_cell.length_b   1.000
_cell.length_c   1.000
_cell.angle_alpha   90.00
_cell.angle_beta   90.00
_cell.angle_gamma   90.00
#
_symmetry.space_group_name_H-M   'P 1'
#
loop_
_entity.id
_entity.type
_entity.pdbx_description
1 polymer ?
#
loop_
_entity_poly.entity_id
_entity_poly.type
_entity_poly.pdbx_seq_one_letter_code
_entity_poly.pdbx_strand_id
1 'polypeptide(L)'
;MDLAYLAKNAAIAERARRRMRREGVTMKGHKLWTDAERDVLRELAPDYNAMCKRLPHRTHKAIEGECARLGLRKKIHIWTAAEISKLRRLYPNASVEEICATFPHSTWTNIQQAARYHNLFRSRKPYKLTGNHPVDSMLKRLLPANVNLADLDKELRTKRYFRKQKWRHQRPNYNRLVKAIEWLDGRLEVHWND
;
A
#
# COMPACT_ATOMS: atom_id res chain seq x y z
N MET A 1 -22.22 39.43 -14.30
CA MET A 1 -21.85 38.71 -15.54
C MET A 1 -22.86 39.11 -16.61
N ASP A 2 -22.38 39.66 -17.71
CA ASP A 2 -23.22 40.19 -18.80
C ASP A 2 -23.73 39.05 -19.72
N LEU A 3 -25.02 39.10 -20.07
CA LEU A 3 -25.70 38.11 -20.92
C LEU A 3 -25.10 38.09 -22.34
N ALA A 4 -24.68 39.25 -22.86
CA ALA A 4 -24.06 39.34 -24.18
C ALA A 4 -22.69 38.63 -24.21
N TYR A 5 -21.91 38.73 -23.12
CA TYR A 5 -20.65 38.01 -22.96
C TYR A 5 -20.83 36.48 -22.94
N LEU A 6 -21.83 35.99 -22.20
CA LEU A 6 -22.16 34.55 -22.16
C LEU A 6 -22.63 34.03 -23.53
N ALA A 7 -23.49 34.78 -24.24
CA ALA A 7 -23.98 34.43 -25.56
C ALA A 7 -22.85 34.37 -26.61
N LYS A 8 -21.93 35.34 -26.59
CA LYS A 8 -20.74 35.35 -27.45
C LYS A 8 -19.87 34.11 -27.20
N ASN A 9 -19.61 33.77 -25.95
CA ASN A 9 -18.83 32.58 -25.58
C ASN A 9 -19.51 31.29 -26.02
N ALA A 10 -20.84 31.19 -25.88
CA ALA A 10 -21.60 30.04 -26.34
C ALA A 10 -21.52 29.87 -27.87
N ALA A 11 -21.62 30.97 -28.64
CA ALA A 11 -21.51 30.94 -30.10
C ALA A 11 -20.10 30.53 -30.57
N ILE A 12 -19.05 31.01 -29.91
CA ILE A 12 -17.66 30.61 -30.19
C ILE A 12 -17.48 29.11 -29.90
N ALA A 13 -17.98 28.63 -28.75
CA ALA A 13 -17.92 27.22 -28.41
C ALA A 13 -18.67 26.34 -29.43
N GLU A 14 -19.81 26.79 -29.93
CA GLU A 14 -20.59 26.07 -30.94
C GLU A 14 -19.86 25.98 -32.28
N ARG A 15 -19.22 27.07 -32.72
CA ARG A 15 -18.36 27.06 -33.92
C ARG A 15 -17.22 26.05 -33.77
N ALA A 16 -16.55 26.03 -32.62
CA ALA A 16 -15.50 25.07 -32.32
C ALA A 16 -16.02 23.62 -32.35
N ARG A 17 -17.19 23.34 -31.76
CA ARG A 17 -17.82 22.01 -31.82
C ARG A 17 -18.14 21.57 -33.24
N ARG A 18 -18.69 22.46 -34.07
CA ARG A 18 -18.96 22.16 -35.49
C ARG A 18 -17.70 21.84 -36.27
N ARG A 19 -16.62 22.61 -36.04
CA ARG A 19 -15.31 22.34 -36.64
C ARG A 19 -14.78 20.97 -36.22
N MET A 20 -14.77 20.66 -34.92
CA MET A 20 -14.34 19.34 -34.42
C MET A 20 -15.14 18.20 -35.06
N ARG A 21 -16.48 18.32 -35.15
CA ARG A 21 -17.33 17.30 -35.79
C ARG A 21 -17.01 17.09 -37.26
N ARG A 22 -16.73 18.18 -38.00
CA ARG A 22 -16.37 18.12 -39.42
C ARG A 22 -15.00 17.47 -39.65
N GLU A 23 -14.01 17.85 -38.84
CA GLU A 23 -12.63 17.37 -38.99
C GLU A 23 -12.42 15.99 -38.32
N GLY A 24 -13.36 15.53 -37.48
CA GLY A 24 -13.25 14.26 -36.78
C GLY A 24 -12.18 14.25 -35.67
N VAL A 25 -11.60 15.41 -35.36
CA VAL A 25 -10.53 15.58 -34.37
C VAL A 25 -10.86 16.72 -33.40
N THR A 26 -10.29 16.62 -32.21
CA THR A 26 -10.26 17.70 -31.22
C THR A 26 -9.36 18.84 -31.71
N MET A 27 -9.49 20.03 -31.10
CA MET A 27 -8.59 21.16 -31.38
C MET A 27 -7.10 20.84 -31.18
N LYS A 28 -6.77 19.79 -30.42
CA LYS A 28 -5.40 19.29 -30.18
C LYS A 28 -4.97 18.18 -31.16
N GLY A 29 -5.80 17.86 -32.16
CA GLY A 29 -5.52 16.84 -33.17
C GLY A 29 -5.87 15.39 -32.77
N HIS A 30 -6.40 15.14 -31.57
CA HIS A 30 -6.81 13.79 -31.19
C HIS A 30 -8.15 13.40 -31.83
N LYS A 31 -8.27 12.17 -32.35
CA LYS A 31 -9.50 11.65 -32.95
C LYS A 31 -10.69 11.73 -31.99
N LEU A 32 -11.84 12.23 -32.45
CA LEU A 32 -13.09 12.26 -31.68
C LEU A 32 -13.61 10.85 -31.43
N TRP A 33 -14.30 10.66 -30.31
CA TRP A 33 -14.99 9.41 -29.98
C TRP A 33 -16.27 9.25 -30.79
N THR A 34 -16.39 8.15 -31.52
CA THR A 34 -17.61 7.79 -32.23
C THR A 34 -18.62 7.12 -31.29
N ASP A 35 -19.89 7.08 -31.68
CA ASP A 35 -20.91 6.38 -30.89
C ASP A 35 -20.64 4.88 -30.82
N ALA A 36 -20.22 4.26 -31.94
CA ALA A 36 -19.81 2.85 -31.96
C ALA A 36 -18.65 2.55 -31.00
N GLU A 37 -17.65 3.44 -30.89
CA GLU A 37 -16.58 3.29 -29.90
C GLU A 37 -17.14 3.37 -28.47
N ARG A 38 -18.07 4.30 -28.19
CA ARG A 38 -18.72 4.43 -26.88
C ARG A 38 -19.59 3.21 -26.53
N ASP A 39 -20.23 2.60 -27.51
CA ASP A 39 -21.03 1.39 -27.32
C ASP A 39 -20.16 0.21 -26.92
N VAL A 40 -18.98 0.06 -27.55
CA VAL A 40 -17.97 -0.92 -27.13
C VAL A 40 -17.53 -0.69 -25.67
N LEU A 41 -17.36 0.57 -25.25
CA LEU A 41 -17.02 0.87 -23.85
C LEU A 41 -18.15 0.47 -22.88
N ARG A 42 -19.42 0.70 -23.25
CA ARG A 42 -20.57 0.35 -22.43
C ARG A 42 -20.74 -1.16 -22.29
N GLU A 43 -20.48 -1.90 -23.36
CA GLU A 43 -20.58 -3.38 -23.38
C GLU A 43 -19.47 -4.05 -22.54
N LEU A 44 -18.24 -3.55 -22.65
CA LEU A 44 -17.07 -4.21 -22.05
C LEU A 44 -16.69 -3.66 -20.66
N ALA A 45 -17.33 -2.60 -20.18
CA ALA A 45 -17.03 -2.05 -18.85
C ALA A 45 -17.32 -3.07 -17.73
N PRO A 46 -16.41 -3.24 -16.73
CA PRO A 46 -15.20 -2.47 -16.45
C PRO A 46 -13.87 -3.11 -16.96
N ASP A 47 -13.91 -4.06 -17.89
CA ASP A 47 -12.72 -4.76 -18.38
C ASP A 47 -11.92 -3.92 -19.39
N TYR A 48 -10.96 -3.16 -18.87
CA TYR A 48 -10.08 -2.32 -19.69
C TYR A 48 -9.20 -3.11 -20.66
N ASN A 49 -8.85 -4.36 -20.34
CA ASN A 49 -8.01 -5.16 -21.23
C ASN A 49 -8.79 -5.58 -22.48
N ALA A 50 -10.06 -5.99 -22.30
CA ALA A 50 -10.96 -6.29 -23.41
C ALA A 50 -11.20 -5.04 -24.29
N MET A 51 -11.41 -3.88 -23.67
CA MET A 51 -11.56 -2.60 -24.39
C MET A 51 -10.33 -2.25 -25.22
N CYS A 52 -9.12 -2.36 -24.64
CA CYS A 52 -7.87 -2.10 -25.36
C CYS A 52 -7.66 -3.03 -26.56
N LYS A 53 -8.12 -4.29 -26.47
CA LYS A 53 -8.05 -5.24 -27.59
C LYS A 53 -9.04 -4.89 -28.71
N ARG A 54 -10.25 -4.43 -28.36
CA ARG A 54 -11.30 -4.05 -29.34
C ARG A 54 -11.03 -2.70 -29.99
N LEU A 55 -10.30 -1.81 -29.30
CA LEU A 55 -9.96 -0.46 -29.74
C LEU A 55 -8.43 -0.26 -29.77
N PRO A 56 -7.68 -0.98 -30.62
CA PRO A 56 -6.21 -0.96 -30.61
C PRO A 56 -5.62 0.41 -31.00
N HIS A 57 -6.40 1.23 -31.72
CA HIS A 57 -6.04 2.61 -32.08
C HIS A 57 -6.23 3.63 -30.95
N ARG A 58 -6.80 3.21 -29.80
CA ARG A 58 -6.96 4.04 -28.60
C ARG A 58 -5.99 3.60 -27.53
N THR A 59 -5.29 4.55 -26.92
CA THR A 59 -4.43 4.26 -25.79
C THR A 59 -5.26 3.90 -24.55
N HIS A 60 -4.71 3.09 -23.66
CA HIS A 60 -5.34 2.74 -22.39
C HIS A 60 -5.82 3.98 -21.61
N LYS A 61 -5.01 5.05 -21.58
CA LYS A 61 -5.37 6.31 -20.90
C LYS A 61 -6.54 7.03 -21.56
N ALA A 62 -6.67 6.97 -22.89
CA ALA A 62 -7.82 7.54 -23.58
C ALA A 62 -9.11 6.79 -23.21
N ILE A 63 -9.06 5.45 -23.18
CA ILE A 63 -10.18 4.59 -22.76
C ILE A 63 -10.56 4.88 -21.30
N GLU A 64 -9.59 4.93 -20.40
CA GLU A 64 -9.81 5.24 -18.97
C GLU A 64 -10.46 6.62 -18.76
N GLY A 65 -10.05 7.62 -19.56
CA GLY A 65 -10.61 8.97 -19.53
C GLY A 65 -12.05 9.01 -20.05
N GLU A 66 -12.33 8.33 -21.16
CA GLU A 66 -13.68 8.28 -21.74
C GLU A 66 -14.65 7.50 -20.85
N CYS A 67 -14.23 6.35 -20.30
CA CYS A 67 -15.01 5.62 -19.29
C CYS A 67 -15.29 6.49 -18.05
N ALA A 68 -14.38 7.39 -17.66
CA ALA A 68 -14.64 8.36 -16.61
C ALA A 68 -15.79 9.29 -16.97
N ARG A 69 -15.73 9.86 -18.18
CA ARG A 69 -16.72 10.81 -18.70
C ARG A 69 -18.10 10.18 -18.86
N LEU A 70 -18.15 8.89 -19.18
CA LEU A 70 -19.39 8.12 -19.30
C LEU A 70 -19.88 7.52 -17.96
N GLY A 71 -19.15 7.71 -16.85
CA GLY A 71 -19.52 7.13 -15.56
C GLY A 71 -19.35 5.60 -15.48
N LEU A 72 -18.59 5.01 -16.41
CA LEU A 72 -18.33 3.56 -16.53
C LEU A 72 -17.13 3.09 -15.68
N ARG A 73 -16.53 3.98 -14.89
CA ARG A 73 -15.42 3.61 -14.01
C ARG A 73 -15.89 2.63 -12.95
N LYS A 74 -15.00 1.69 -12.62
CA LYS A 74 -15.18 0.83 -11.45
C LYS A 74 -15.38 1.72 -10.23
N LYS A 75 -16.48 1.51 -9.50
CA LYS A 75 -16.73 2.19 -8.23
C LYS A 75 -15.61 1.82 -7.26
N ILE A 76 -14.94 2.83 -6.71
CA ILE A 76 -13.92 2.65 -5.70
C ILE A 76 -14.60 2.82 -4.34
N HIS A 77 -14.38 1.86 -3.44
CA HIS A 77 -14.81 1.99 -2.06
C HIS A 77 -14.01 3.08 -1.35
N ILE A 78 -14.71 4.01 -0.70
CA ILE A 78 -14.10 5.07 0.09
C ILE A 78 -14.12 4.63 1.55
N TRP A 79 -12.93 4.54 2.15
CA TRP A 79 -12.78 4.17 3.55
C TRP A 79 -13.40 5.24 4.45
N THR A 80 -14.40 4.83 5.22
CA THR A 80 -15.03 5.69 6.23
C THR A 80 -14.20 5.75 7.51
N ALA A 81 -14.40 6.80 8.30
CA ALA A 81 -13.74 6.93 9.60
C ALA A 81 -14.03 5.74 10.54
N ALA A 82 -15.26 5.20 10.48
CA ALA A 82 -15.66 4.04 11.27
C ALA A 82 -14.89 2.77 10.84
N GLU A 83 -14.71 2.56 9.54
CA GLU A 83 -13.92 1.43 9.02
C GLU A 83 -12.45 1.56 9.39
N ILE A 84 -11.87 2.76 9.34
CA ILE A 84 -10.49 3.01 9.74
C ILE A 84 -10.30 2.75 11.25
N SER A 85 -11.25 3.18 12.08
CA SER A 85 -11.25 2.89 13.52
C SER A 85 -11.32 1.38 13.81
N LYS A 86 -12.15 0.67 13.06
CA LYS A 86 -12.25 -0.80 13.16
C LYS A 86 -10.95 -1.47 12.71
N LEU A 87 -10.37 -1.01 11.59
CA LEU A 87 -9.10 -1.48 11.07
C LEU A 87 -7.97 -1.24 12.08
N ARG A 88 -7.92 -0.09 12.75
CA ARG A 88 -6.93 0.23 13.77
C ARG A 88 -6.92 -0.77 14.94
N ARG A 89 -8.09 -1.28 15.35
CA ARG A 89 -8.20 -2.28 16.41
C ARG A 89 -7.77 -3.68 15.96
N LEU A 90 -8.16 -4.08 14.76
CA LEU A 90 -7.93 -5.44 14.25
C LEU A 90 -6.53 -5.62 13.67
N TYR A 91 -6.06 -4.65 12.88
CA TYR A 91 -4.86 -4.78 12.06
C TYR A 91 -3.58 -5.21 12.81
N PRO A 92 -3.31 -4.76 14.06
CA PRO A 92 -2.11 -5.18 14.78
C PRO A 92 -2.02 -6.69 15.02
N ASN A 93 -3.13 -7.33 15.40
CA ASN A 93 -3.10 -8.69 15.96
C ASN A 93 -3.96 -9.71 15.18
N ALA A 94 -5.00 -9.28 14.48
CA ALA A 94 -5.92 -10.16 13.77
C ALA A 94 -5.25 -10.87 12.58
N SER A 95 -5.77 -12.05 12.21
CA SER A 95 -5.27 -12.77 11.04
C SER A 95 -5.61 -12.04 9.73
N VAL A 96 -5.02 -12.46 8.61
CA VAL A 96 -5.36 -11.87 7.30
C VAL A 96 -6.81 -12.22 6.95
N GLU A 97 -7.22 -13.45 7.24
CA GLU A 97 -8.54 -14.01 6.97
C GLU A 97 -9.61 -13.25 7.76
N GLU A 98 -9.38 -13.00 9.05
CA GLU A 98 -10.30 -12.25 9.92
C GLU A 98 -10.51 -10.81 9.43
N ILE A 99 -9.43 -10.14 9.02
CA ILE A 99 -9.51 -8.79 8.48
C ILE A 99 -10.25 -8.77 7.14
N CYS A 100 -9.96 -9.72 6.25
CA CYS A 100 -10.67 -9.84 4.96
C CYS A 100 -12.15 -10.17 5.16
N ALA A 101 -12.50 -11.01 6.14
CA ALA A 101 -13.90 -11.31 6.48
C ALA A 101 -14.63 -10.07 7.03
N THR A 102 -13.91 -9.19 7.74
CA THR A 102 -14.46 -7.93 8.27
C THR A 102 -14.70 -6.89 7.17
N PHE A 103 -13.89 -6.89 6.11
CA PHE A 103 -13.97 -5.93 5.00
C PHE A 103 -14.16 -6.65 3.64
N PRO A 104 -15.29 -7.33 3.41
CA PRO A 104 -15.49 -8.17 2.22
C PRO A 104 -15.56 -7.37 0.91
N HIS A 105 -15.81 -6.06 0.98
CA HIS A 105 -15.84 -5.16 -0.17
C HIS A 105 -14.42 -4.77 -0.67
N SER A 106 -13.37 -5.03 0.13
CA SER A 106 -11.99 -4.65 -0.16
C SER A 106 -11.09 -5.88 -0.30
N THR A 107 -10.17 -5.85 -1.26
CA THR A 107 -9.12 -6.87 -1.37
C THR A 107 -8.06 -6.64 -0.30
N TRP A 108 -7.34 -7.70 0.09
CA TRP A 108 -6.23 -7.59 1.04
C TRP A 108 -5.21 -6.50 0.65
N THR A 109 -4.90 -6.38 -0.64
CA THR A 109 -3.99 -5.33 -1.16
C THR A 109 -4.52 -3.92 -0.88
N ASN A 110 -5.82 -3.67 -1.07
CA ASN A 110 -6.42 -2.37 -0.77
C ASN A 110 -6.41 -2.09 0.74
N ILE A 111 -6.69 -3.11 1.56
CA ILE A 111 -6.64 -3.01 3.02
C ILE A 111 -5.21 -2.67 3.48
N GLN A 112 -4.18 -3.30 2.91
CA GLN A 112 -2.78 -2.98 3.20
C GLN A 112 -2.42 -1.54 2.80
N GLN A 113 -2.91 -1.05 1.66
CA GLN A 113 -2.69 0.33 1.24
C GLN A 113 -3.36 1.33 2.18
N ALA A 114 -4.62 1.08 2.57
CA ALA A 114 -5.33 1.90 3.55
C ALA A 114 -4.60 1.92 4.91
N ALA A 115 -4.15 0.75 5.39
CA ALA A 115 -3.37 0.64 6.62
C ALA A 115 -2.07 1.46 6.55
N ARG A 116 -1.32 1.36 5.46
CA ARG A 116 -0.08 2.14 5.25
C ARG A 116 -0.36 3.64 5.22
N TYR A 117 -1.41 4.07 4.54
CA TYR A 117 -1.80 5.49 4.48
C TYR A 117 -2.11 6.04 5.88
N HIS A 118 -2.69 5.22 6.75
CA HIS A 118 -3.00 5.58 8.14
C HIS A 118 -1.92 5.19 9.16
N ASN A 119 -0.71 4.81 8.73
CA ASN A 119 0.41 4.39 9.59
C ASN A 119 0.03 3.24 10.56
N LEU A 120 -0.85 2.34 10.14
CA LEU A 120 -1.21 1.15 10.89
C LEU A 120 -0.26 0.02 10.53
N PHE A 121 0.41 -0.53 11.56
CA PHE A 121 1.37 -1.61 11.41
C PHE A 121 0.90 -2.85 12.18
N ARG A 122 1.27 -4.03 11.66
CA ARG A 122 1.06 -5.29 12.37
C ARG A 122 2.01 -5.36 13.58
N SER A 123 1.55 -5.94 14.67
CA SER A 123 2.38 -6.20 15.86
C SER A 123 3.56 -7.07 15.49
N ARG A 124 4.73 -6.72 16.01
CA ARG A 124 5.97 -7.47 15.73
C ARG A 124 5.88 -8.86 16.37
N LYS A 125 6.15 -9.90 15.57
CA LYS A 125 6.21 -11.27 16.09
C LYS A 125 7.41 -11.45 17.02
N PRO A 126 7.28 -12.28 18.09
CA PRO A 126 8.42 -12.62 18.93
C PRO A 126 9.53 -13.29 18.11
N TYR A 127 10.78 -13.08 18.51
CA TYR A 127 11.92 -13.72 17.86
C TYR A 127 11.94 -15.22 18.15
N LYS A 128 12.32 -16.02 17.14
CA LYS A 128 12.51 -17.47 17.31
C LYS A 128 13.68 -17.74 18.25
N LEU A 129 13.43 -18.53 19.30
CA LEU A 129 14.45 -19.02 20.22
C LEU A 129 15.45 -19.92 19.48
N THR A 130 16.69 -19.92 19.95
CA THR A 130 17.86 -20.53 19.31
C THR A 130 18.43 -21.69 20.13
N GLY A 131 17.97 -21.88 21.37
CA GLY A 131 18.47 -22.88 22.32
C GLY A 131 19.69 -22.42 23.11
N ASN A 132 20.28 -21.27 22.76
CA ASN A 132 21.37 -20.65 23.52
C ASN A 132 20.77 -19.74 24.60
N HIS A 133 20.93 -20.12 25.86
CA HIS A 133 20.26 -19.46 26.99
C HIS A 133 20.53 -17.94 27.09
N PRO A 134 21.78 -17.44 26.98
CA PRO A 134 22.06 -16.00 26.91
C PRO A 134 21.36 -15.27 25.76
N VAL A 135 21.39 -15.84 24.56
CA VAL A 135 20.73 -15.25 23.38
C VAL A 135 19.22 -15.23 23.57
N ASP A 136 18.63 -16.32 24.04
CA ASP A 136 17.18 -16.47 24.17
C ASP A 136 16.61 -15.58 25.26
N SER A 137 17.36 -15.39 26.36
CA SER A 137 17.02 -14.45 27.43
C SER A 137 16.98 -13.00 26.91
N MET A 138 18.00 -12.60 26.13
CA MET A 138 18.02 -11.31 25.44
C MET A 138 16.83 -11.16 24.47
N LEU A 139 16.56 -12.17 23.63
CA LEU A 139 15.46 -12.12 22.66
C LEU A 139 14.08 -11.98 23.32
N LYS A 140 13.86 -12.62 24.49
CA LYS A 140 12.64 -12.47 25.28
C LYS A 140 12.45 -11.05 25.82
N ARG A 141 13.53 -10.38 26.22
CA ARG A 141 13.50 -9.00 26.76
C ARG A 141 13.30 -7.91 25.70
N LEU A 142 13.65 -8.18 24.43
CA LEU A 142 13.48 -7.20 23.34
C LEU A 142 12.01 -6.90 22.99
N LEU A 143 11.09 -7.84 23.21
CA LEU A 143 9.67 -7.63 22.92
C LEU A 143 9.01 -6.61 23.87
N PRO A 144 9.06 -6.78 25.21
CA PRO A 144 8.49 -5.82 26.16
C PRO A 144 9.20 -4.45 26.12
N ALA A 145 10.51 -4.42 25.82
CA ALA A 145 11.25 -3.18 25.63
C ALA A 145 10.86 -2.41 24.35
N ASN A 146 10.07 -3.02 23.45
CA ASN A 146 9.74 -2.48 22.12
C ASN A 146 10.97 -2.14 21.25
N VAL A 147 12.08 -2.83 21.46
CA VAL A 147 13.36 -2.60 20.75
C VAL A 147 13.57 -3.68 19.70
N ASN A 148 13.94 -3.28 18.48
CA ASN A 148 14.31 -4.23 17.44
C ASN A 148 15.83 -4.49 17.39
N LEU A 149 16.23 -5.63 16.81
CA LEU A 149 17.66 -6.00 16.73
C LEU A 149 18.52 -4.99 15.96
N ALA A 150 17.93 -4.23 15.02
CA ALA A 150 18.62 -3.16 14.31
C ALA A 150 18.75 -1.89 15.19
N ASP A 151 17.73 -1.57 15.99
CA ASP A 151 17.79 -0.50 16.98
C ASP A 151 18.85 -0.84 18.04
N LEU A 152 18.86 -2.09 18.53
CA LEU A 152 19.88 -2.59 19.46
C LEU A 152 21.30 -2.46 18.89
N ASP A 153 21.50 -2.79 17.60
CA ASP A 153 22.79 -2.60 16.93
C ASP A 153 23.20 -1.12 16.84
N LYS A 154 22.23 -0.21 16.72
CA LYS A 154 22.44 1.24 16.66
C LYS A 154 22.83 1.78 18.04
N GLU A 155 22.10 1.39 19.09
CA GLU A 155 22.38 1.82 20.47
C GLU A 155 23.75 1.32 20.95
N LEU A 156 24.06 0.05 20.72
CA LEU A 156 25.31 -0.57 21.18
C LEU A 156 26.51 -0.37 20.26
N ARG A 157 26.31 0.34 19.12
CA ARG A 157 27.32 0.54 18.07
C ARG A 157 27.97 -0.78 17.59
N THR A 158 27.20 -1.88 17.56
CA THR A 158 27.67 -3.22 17.14
C THR A 158 27.56 -3.47 15.64
N LYS A 159 27.39 -2.41 14.85
CA LYS A 159 27.23 -2.40 13.39
C LYS A 159 25.96 -3.13 12.92
N ARG A 160 26.06 -4.41 12.57
CA ARG A 160 24.94 -5.24 12.06
C ARG A 160 24.96 -6.63 12.70
N TYR A 161 25.51 -6.72 13.90
CA TYR A 161 25.72 -8.01 14.56
C TYR A 161 24.38 -8.65 14.91
N PHE A 162 23.56 -7.92 15.65
CA PHE A 162 22.26 -8.38 16.12
C PHE A 162 21.28 -8.58 14.98
N ARG A 163 21.24 -7.64 14.03
CA ARG A 163 20.42 -7.74 12.85
C ARG A 163 20.72 -8.98 12.00
N LYS A 164 21.99 -9.36 11.86
CA LYS A 164 22.40 -10.53 11.03
C LYS A 164 22.18 -11.88 11.70
N GLN A 165 22.06 -11.92 13.03
CA GLN A 165 21.79 -13.14 13.79
C GLN A 165 22.74 -14.31 13.45
N LYS A 166 24.03 -14.01 13.23
CA LYS A 166 25.03 -15.03 12.84
C LYS A 166 25.19 -16.14 13.86
N TRP A 167 24.83 -15.88 15.12
CA TRP A 167 24.84 -16.88 16.20
C TRP A 167 23.92 -18.09 15.95
N ARG A 168 23.05 -18.05 14.92
CA ARG A 168 22.23 -19.20 14.52
C ARG A 168 23.02 -20.31 13.82
N HIS A 169 24.19 -20.00 13.25
CA HIS A 169 25.03 -20.95 12.52
C HIS A 169 26.51 -20.86 12.94
N GLN A 170 26.86 -19.94 13.84
CA GLN A 170 28.21 -19.73 14.35
C GLN A 170 28.15 -19.52 15.85
N ARG A 171 29.28 -19.69 16.54
CA ARG A 171 29.36 -19.40 17.97
C ARG A 171 29.04 -17.91 18.22
N PRO A 172 28.16 -17.58 19.19
CA PRO A 172 27.87 -16.20 19.53
C PRO A 172 29.12 -15.47 20.05
N ASN A 173 29.15 -14.15 19.86
CA ASN A 173 30.18 -13.28 20.41
C ASN A 173 29.69 -12.80 21.78
N TYR A 174 30.18 -13.44 22.83
CA TYR A 174 29.73 -13.17 24.20
C TYR A 174 29.97 -11.73 24.64
N ASN A 175 31.04 -11.06 24.20
CA ASN A 175 31.29 -9.65 24.54
C ASN A 175 30.16 -8.73 24.04
N ARG A 176 29.57 -9.04 22.87
CA ARG A 176 28.42 -8.29 22.36
C ARG A 176 27.14 -8.67 23.10
N LEU A 177 26.96 -9.94 23.42
CA LEU A 177 25.80 -10.40 24.18
C LEU A 177 25.76 -9.79 25.59
N VAL A 178 26.90 -9.74 26.29
CA VAL A 178 27.01 -9.11 27.62
C VAL A 178 26.55 -7.66 27.54
N LYS A 179 27.09 -6.88 26.61
CA LYS A 179 26.66 -5.47 26.40
C LYS A 179 25.16 -5.34 26.15
N ALA A 180 24.58 -6.25 25.38
CA ALA A 180 23.14 -6.23 25.11
C ALA A 180 22.30 -6.65 26.31
N ILE A 181 22.76 -7.61 27.10
CA ILE A 181 22.09 -8.07 28.31
C ILE A 181 22.16 -6.96 29.38
N GLU A 182 23.31 -6.34 29.57
CA GLU A 182 23.49 -5.20 30.49
C GLU A 182 22.60 -4.01 30.11
N TRP A 183 22.51 -3.69 28.82
CA TRP A 183 21.63 -2.63 28.31
C TRP A 183 20.14 -2.93 28.51
N LEU A 184 19.77 -4.21 28.58
CA LEU A 184 18.42 -4.68 28.91
C LEU A 184 18.21 -4.89 30.43
N ASP A 185 19.04 -4.28 31.27
CA ASP A 185 19.05 -4.40 32.73
C ASP A 185 19.22 -5.84 33.25
N GLY A 186 19.96 -6.66 32.51
CA GLY A 186 20.29 -8.03 32.86
C GLY A 186 21.76 -8.20 33.27
N ARG A 187 22.08 -9.35 33.88
CA ARG A 187 23.45 -9.76 34.21
C ARG A 187 23.70 -11.17 33.66
N LEU A 188 24.92 -11.41 33.17
CA LEU A 188 25.35 -12.73 32.71
C LEU A 188 26.18 -13.39 33.82
N GLU A 189 25.66 -14.48 34.39
CA GLU A 189 26.32 -15.25 35.45
C GLU A 189 26.84 -16.58 34.91
N VAL A 190 27.94 -17.07 35.49
CA VAL A 190 28.55 -18.36 35.17
C VAL A 190 28.40 -19.28 36.38
N HIS A 191 27.81 -20.44 36.15
CA HIS A 191 27.70 -21.51 37.16
C HIS A 191 28.53 -22.70 36.70
N TRP A 192 29.32 -23.25 37.61
CA TRP A 192 30.08 -24.48 37.40
C TRP A 192 29.30 -25.63 38.04
N ASN A 193 29.21 -26.77 37.36
CA ASN A 193 28.72 -27.99 37.97
C ASN A 193 29.92 -28.59 38.70
N ASP A 194 29.97 -28.46 40.01
CA ASP A 194 30.95 -29.18 40.85
C ASP A 194 30.79 -30.70 40.70
#